data_AF-A0A2R6EBR8-F1
#
_entry.id   AF-A0A2R6EBR8-F1
#
_cell.length_a   1.000
_cell.length_b   1.000
_cell.length_c   1.000
_cell.angle_alpha   90.00
_cell.angle_beta   90.00
_cell.angle_gamma   90.00
#
_symmetry.space_group_name_H-M   'P 1'
#
loop_
_entity.id
_entity.type
_entity.pdbx_description
1 polymer ?
#
loop_
_entity_poly.entity_id
_entity_poly.type
_entity_poly.pdbx_seq_one_letter_code
_entity_poly.pdbx_strand_id
1 'polypeptide(L)'
;MPSRVALALCVLALLAAPVAAGTVASGSSAVPEVGAVGTHGAHVTVGNQAVSDGTVVVETLSTAAPGFVVLRADDDGDPGDPVGHSAVPAGQFQTDVPVRVDADVWEGWTGNRTLRAMVHHDDGDGTFDPDEDRSMADRESAAETAFELGRTDGRADRVLARVSGSHQLRDGRLTVRRVDLSAAGYVVATSVDGDRVVGSRALAAGTHENVTVALNESFLADRRQRFRVRLVAYRDDGDGT
;
A
#
# COMPACT_ATOMS: atom_id res chain seq x y z
N MET A 1 -13.86 93.00 -43.41
CA MET A 1 -12.63 92.70 -44.18
C MET A 1 -12.73 91.25 -44.64
N PRO A 2 -12.75 90.98 -45.95
CA PRO A 2 -13.25 89.72 -46.49
C PRO A 2 -12.24 88.56 -46.43
N SER A 3 -12.86 87.39 -46.51
CA SER A 3 -12.38 86.04 -46.30
C SER A 3 -11.23 85.60 -47.20
N ARG A 4 -10.44 84.68 -46.62
CA ARG A 4 -9.30 83.96 -47.18
C ARG A 4 -9.79 82.79 -48.04
N VAL A 5 -9.14 82.62 -49.19
CA VAL A 5 -9.04 81.36 -49.92
C VAL A 5 -7.66 80.79 -49.61
N ALA A 6 -7.58 79.50 -49.28
CA ALA A 6 -6.64 78.54 -49.89
C ALA A 6 -6.53 77.28 -49.02
N LEU A 7 -7.04 76.20 -49.60
CA LEU A 7 -6.79 74.81 -49.27
C LEU A 7 -5.38 74.44 -49.77
N ALA A 8 -4.52 73.83 -48.95
CA ALA A 8 -3.34 73.06 -49.40
C ALA A 8 -2.90 72.14 -48.26
N LEU A 9 -3.31 70.88 -48.32
CA LEU A 9 -2.56 69.73 -48.86
C LEU A 9 -1.48 69.19 -47.92
N CYS A 10 -1.73 67.96 -47.48
CA CYS A 10 -0.92 67.09 -46.67
C CYS A 10 0.47 66.82 -47.28
N VAL A 11 1.51 66.85 -46.43
CA VAL A 11 2.72 66.04 -46.62
C VAL A 11 2.97 65.26 -45.33
N LEU A 12 2.97 63.94 -45.50
CA LEU A 12 3.25 62.92 -44.52
C LEU A 12 4.78 62.82 -44.32
N ALA A 13 5.25 62.97 -43.08
CA ALA A 13 6.61 62.63 -42.69
C ALA A 13 6.57 61.59 -41.57
N LEU A 14 7.09 60.41 -41.90
CA LEU A 14 7.19 59.23 -41.05
C LEU A 14 8.33 59.44 -40.03
N LEU A 15 8.03 59.42 -38.73
CA LEU A 15 9.02 59.34 -37.66
C LEU A 15 8.60 58.21 -36.71
N ALA A 16 9.44 57.18 -36.63
CA ALA A 16 9.31 56.06 -35.73
C ALA A 16 9.93 56.40 -34.36
N ALA A 17 9.25 56.04 -33.26
CA ALA A 17 9.81 55.90 -31.91
C ALA A 17 8.88 55.01 -31.03
N PRO A 18 9.39 54.35 -29.97
CA PRO A 18 8.97 53.00 -29.59
C PRO A 18 8.00 52.90 -28.39
N VAL A 19 7.34 51.72 -28.33
CA VAL A 19 6.94 50.89 -27.17
C VAL A 19 6.45 51.58 -25.89
N ALA A 20 5.16 51.40 -25.62
CA ALA A 20 4.63 51.14 -24.27
C ALA A 20 3.42 50.19 -24.41
N ALA A 21 3.62 48.90 -24.13
CA ALA A 21 2.54 47.92 -24.10
C ALA A 21 1.69 48.17 -22.84
N GLY A 22 0.45 48.62 -23.05
CA GLY A 22 -0.53 48.83 -21.99
C GLY A 22 -1.01 47.51 -21.40
N THR A 23 -1.04 47.47 -20.08
CA THR A 23 -1.55 46.38 -19.24
C THR A 23 -3.06 46.22 -19.43
N VAL A 24 -3.51 45.06 -19.91
CA VAL A 24 -4.91 44.65 -19.79
C VAL A 24 -5.08 43.89 -18.48
N ALA A 25 -5.74 44.50 -17.51
CA ALA A 25 -6.17 43.83 -16.28
C ALA A 25 -7.39 42.96 -16.62
N SER A 26 -7.16 41.69 -16.96
CA SER A 26 -8.21 40.68 -16.99
C SER A 26 -8.51 40.26 -15.56
N GLY A 27 -9.60 40.78 -15.00
CA GLY A 27 -10.16 40.28 -13.75
C GLY A 27 -10.65 38.84 -13.93
N SER A 28 -9.79 37.87 -13.60
CA SER A 28 -10.21 36.49 -13.41
C SER A 28 -10.94 36.42 -12.08
N SER A 29 -12.27 36.29 -12.13
CA SER A 29 -13.06 35.89 -10.96
C SER A 29 -12.62 34.49 -10.56
N ALA A 30 -11.71 34.42 -9.58
CA ALA A 30 -11.45 33.19 -8.86
C ALA A 30 -12.76 32.77 -8.17
N VAL A 31 -13.42 31.76 -8.73
CA VAL A 31 -14.36 30.96 -7.97
C VAL A 31 -13.52 30.37 -6.83
N PRO A 32 -13.87 30.57 -5.55
CA PRO A 32 -13.20 29.82 -4.50
C PRO A 32 -13.51 28.37 -4.79
N GLU A 33 -12.50 27.64 -5.27
CA GLU A 33 -12.52 26.19 -5.21
C GLU A 33 -12.74 25.90 -3.73
N VAL A 34 -13.95 25.43 -3.39
CA VAL A 34 -14.20 24.80 -2.12
C VAL A 34 -13.35 23.55 -2.16
N GLY A 35 -12.06 23.71 -1.84
CA GLY A 35 -11.12 22.64 -1.71
C GLY A 35 -11.80 21.65 -0.78
N ALA A 36 -12.05 20.45 -1.29
CA ALA A 36 -12.35 19.33 -0.45
C ALA A 36 -11.14 19.20 0.49
N VAL A 37 -11.23 19.83 1.67
CA VAL A 37 -10.38 19.53 2.81
C VAL A 37 -10.83 18.15 3.26
N GLY A 38 -10.45 17.14 2.48
CA GLY A 38 -10.39 15.77 2.91
C GLY A 38 -9.22 15.71 3.87
N THR A 39 -9.52 15.94 5.15
CA THR A 39 -8.62 15.69 6.27
C THR A 39 -8.40 14.17 6.41
N HIS A 40 -7.86 13.54 5.37
CA HIS A 40 -7.30 12.21 5.46
C HIS A 40 -5.79 12.42 5.51
N GLY A 41 -5.28 12.48 6.73
CA GLY A 41 -3.85 12.41 6.96
C GLY A 41 -3.24 11.14 6.34
N ALA A 42 -1.92 11.03 6.42
CA ALA A 42 -1.22 9.80 6.08
C ALA A 42 -1.74 8.63 6.93
N HIS A 43 -2.20 7.59 6.24
CA HIS A 43 -2.70 6.37 6.85
C HIS A 43 -2.24 5.17 6.04
N VAL A 44 -1.77 4.12 6.72
CA VAL A 44 -1.40 2.85 6.11
C VAL A 44 -1.97 1.71 6.93
N THR A 45 -2.50 0.68 6.28
CA THR A 45 -2.80 -0.60 6.92
C THR A 45 -2.18 -1.74 6.15
N VAL A 46 -1.58 -2.64 6.90
CA VAL A 46 -1.05 -3.89 6.42
C VAL A 46 -1.33 -4.94 7.48
N GLY A 47 -1.79 -6.11 7.05
CA GLY A 47 -1.98 -7.25 7.94
C GLY A 47 -0.82 -8.22 7.86
N ASN A 48 -0.80 -9.13 8.83
CA ASN A 48 0.09 -10.28 8.77
C ASN A 48 -0.14 -11.06 7.48
N GLN A 49 0.94 -11.47 6.85
CA GLN A 49 0.85 -12.18 5.59
C GLN A 49 2.00 -13.15 5.41
N ALA A 50 1.72 -14.20 4.64
CA ALA A 50 2.70 -15.20 4.27
C ALA A 50 2.81 -15.22 2.75
N VAL A 51 4.03 -15.05 2.24
CA VAL A 51 4.31 -14.88 0.80
C VAL A 51 5.51 -15.72 0.39
N SER A 52 5.57 -16.12 -0.87
CA SER A 52 6.67 -16.91 -1.44
C SER A 52 7.59 -16.07 -2.34
N ASP A 53 7.08 -14.95 -2.86
CA ASP A 53 7.72 -14.12 -3.87
C ASP A 53 8.37 -12.83 -3.32
N GLY A 54 8.22 -12.55 -2.03
CA GLY A 54 8.73 -11.35 -1.36
C GLY A 54 7.89 -10.10 -1.61
N THR A 55 6.68 -10.21 -2.17
CA THR A 55 5.79 -9.06 -2.40
C THR A 55 4.76 -8.95 -1.29
N VAL A 56 4.94 -7.93 -0.44
CA VAL A 56 3.97 -7.51 0.57
C VAL A 56 2.84 -6.76 -0.12
N VAL A 57 1.60 -7.04 0.28
CA VAL A 57 0.44 -6.22 -0.10
C VAL A 57 0.07 -5.32 1.07
N VAL A 58 0.17 -4.01 0.84
CA VAL A 58 -0.40 -2.97 1.70
C VAL A 58 -1.86 -2.82 1.34
N GLU A 59 -2.73 -2.93 2.33
CA GLU A 59 -4.15 -3.16 2.09
C GLU A 59 -4.92 -1.88 1.84
N THR A 60 -4.63 -0.87 2.65
CA THR A 60 -5.13 0.47 2.42
C THR A 60 -4.04 1.47 2.68
N LEU A 61 -4.02 2.52 1.88
CA LEU A 61 -3.10 3.61 2.04
C LEU A 61 -3.77 4.91 1.62
N SER A 62 -3.52 5.99 2.36
CA SER A 62 -3.92 7.35 2.01
C SER A 62 -2.78 8.30 2.36
N THR A 63 -2.54 9.30 1.52
CA THR A 63 -1.60 10.39 1.78
C THR A 63 -2.05 11.65 1.04
N ALA A 64 -1.80 12.82 1.62
CA ALA A 64 -2.20 14.11 1.03
C ALA A 64 -1.22 14.58 -0.07
N ALA A 65 0.03 14.14 -0.02
CA ALA A 65 1.10 14.51 -0.95
C ALA A 65 1.71 13.26 -1.61
N PRO A 66 2.42 13.41 -2.75
CA PRO A 66 3.21 12.31 -3.31
C PRO A 66 4.21 11.80 -2.27
N GLY A 67 4.55 10.53 -2.37
CA GLY A 67 5.45 9.93 -1.41
C GLY A 67 5.68 8.46 -1.65
N PHE A 68 6.05 7.78 -0.57
CA PHE A 68 6.41 6.37 -0.60
C PHE A 68 5.71 5.63 0.54
N VAL A 69 5.39 4.37 0.30
CA VAL A 69 5.22 3.40 1.38
C VAL A 69 6.49 2.58 1.47
N VAL A 70 7.08 2.56 2.66
CA VAL A 70 8.37 1.94 2.93
C VAL A 70 8.15 0.80 3.91
N LEU A 71 8.68 -0.38 3.58
CA LEU A 71 8.83 -1.48 4.51
C LEU A 71 10.15 -1.28 5.25
N ARG A 72 10.11 -1.22 6.57
CA ARG A 72 11.29 -1.14 7.43
C ARG A 72 11.38 -2.39 8.30
N ALA A 73 12.60 -2.81 8.60
CA ALA A 73 12.85 -3.79 9.64
C ALA A 73 12.28 -3.30 10.98
N ASP A 74 11.90 -4.22 11.84
CA ASP A 74 11.61 -3.92 13.24
C ASP A 74 12.89 -4.11 14.06
N ASP A 75 13.32 -3.07 14.77
CA ASP A 75 14.46 -3.08 15.69
C ASP A 75 13.95 -2.83 17.11
N ASP A 76 13.65 -3.92 17.83
CA ASP A 76 13.13 -3.90 19.21
C ASP A 76 11.89 -3.01 19.42
N GLY A 77 11.02 -2.94 18.42
CA GLY A 77 9.81 -2.13 18.47
C GLY A 77 9.95 -0.74 17.87
N ASP A 78 11.13 -0.37 17.37
CA ASP A 78 11.39 0.84 16.62
C ASP A 78 11.61 0.53 15.12
N PRO A 79 11.47 1.52 14.22
CA PRO A 79 11.79 1.33 12.80
C PRO A 79 13.30 1.24 12.56
N GLY A 80 13.74 0.12 11.98
CA GLY A 80 15.11 -0.08 11.51
C GLY A 80 15.30 0.29 10.03
N ASP A 81 16.27 -0.35 9.38
CA ASP A 81 16.62 -0.09 7.98
C ASP A 81 15.45 -0.34 7.01
N PRO A 82 15.34 0.46 5.93
CA PRO A 82 14.40 0.17 4.85
C PRO A 82 14.79 -1.12 4.13
N VAL A 83 13.78 -1.94 3.82
CA VAL A 83 13.92 -3.25 3.16
C VAL A 83 13.07 -3.38 1.90
N GLY A 84 12.49 -2.27 1.42
CA GLY A 84 11.68 -2.20 0.22
C GLY A 84 10.73 -1.00 0.25
N HIS A 85 10.36 -0.46 -0.90
CA HIS A 85 9.45 0.67 -0.99
C HIS A 85 8.63 0.66 -2.30
N SER A 86 7.59 1.48 -2.34
CA SER A 86 6.78 1.72 -3.54
C SER A 86 6.29 3.16 -3.56
N ALA A 87 6.31 3.79 -4.74
CA ALA A 87 5.81 5.14 -4.94
C ALA A 87 4.29 5.20 -4.82
N VAL A 88 3.80 6.29 -4.23
CA VAL A 88 2.38 6.53 -3.95
C VAL A 88 1.99 7.92 -4.48
N PRO A 89 0.94 8.01 -5.31
CA PRO A 89 0.46 9.30 -5.78
C PRO A 89 -0.31 10.07 -4.69
N ALA A 90 -0.28 11.39 -4.78
CA ALA A 90 -1.01 12.28 -3.86
C ALA A 90 -2.53 12.12 -3.92
N GLY A 91 -3.19 12.36 -2.78
CA GLY A 91 -4.62 12.66 -2.69
C GLY A 91 -5.55 11.49 -3.05
N GLN A 92 -5.02 10.28 -3.14
CA GLN A 92 -5.77 9.09 -3.50
C GLN A 92 -5.72 8.06 -2.39
N PHE A 93 -6.89 7.53 -2.05
CA PHE A 93 -7.01 6.30 -1.28
C PHE A 93 -6.67 5.13 -2.20
N GLN A 94 -5.65 4.36 -1.83
CA GLN A 94 -5.20 3.20 -2.56
C GLN A 94 -5.53 1.92 -1.79
N THR A 95 -5.84 0.88 -2.54
CA THR A 95 -5.97 -0.48 -2.02
C THR A 95 -5.00 -1.40 -2.75
N ASP A 96 -4.57 -2.45 -2.08
CA ASP A 96 -3.77 -3.52 -2.67
C ASP A 96 -2.44 -3.06 -3.29
N VAL A 97 -1.78 -2.10 -2.65
CA VAL A 97 -0.50 -1.56 -3.11
C VAL A 97 0.59 -2.62 -2.91
N PRO A 98 1.21 -3.13 -3.98
CA PRO A 98 2.30 -4.09 -3.85
C PRO A 98 3.60 -3.35 -3.48
N VAL A 99 4.31 -3.90 -2.50
CA VAL A 99 5.64 -3.45 -2.09
C VAL A 99 6.56 -4.65 -2.08
N ARG A 100 7.60 -4.62 -2.90
CA ARG A 100 8.55 -5.72 -3.02
C ARG A 100 9.65 -5.54 -1.97
N VAL A 101 9.92 -6.58 -1.19
CA VAL A 101 11.11 -6.63 -0.34
C VAL A 101 12.33 -6.73 -1.26
N ASP A 102 13.37 -5.95 -0.95
CA ASP A 102 14.61 -5.92 -1.72
C ASP A 102 15.21 -7.33 -1.83
N ALA A 103 15.74 -7.66 -3.01
CA ALA A 103 16.11 -9.03 -3.36
C ALA A 103 17.13 -9.62 -2.38
N ASP A 104 18.20 -8.87 -2.08
CA ASP A 104 19.25 -9.32 -1.16
C ASP A 104 18.72 -9.56 0.26
N VAL A 105 17.80 -8.72 0.73
CA VAL A 105 17.15 -8.86 2.03
C VAL A 105 16.24 -10.08 2.05
N TRP A 106 15.40 -10.23 1.02
CA TRP A 106 14.48 -11.36 0.90
C TRP A 106 15.24 -12.69 0.83
N GLU A 107 16.30 -12.77 0.02
CA GLU A 107 17.11 -13.97 -0.15
C GLU A 107 17.89 -14.33 1.13
N GLY A 108 18.41 -13.33 1.85
CA GLY A 108 19.15 -13.51 3.11
C GLY A 108 18.31 -13.94 4.31
N TRP A 109 16.97 -13.92 4.20
CA TRP A 109 16.07 -14.14 5.33
C TRP A 109 15.31 -15.48 5.25
N THR A 110 15.33 -16.23 6.37
CA THR A 110 14.45 -17.39 6.63
C THR A 110 13.46 -17.19 7.80
N GLY A 111 12.27 -17.78 7.68
CA GLY A 111 11.23 -17.76 8.73
C GLY A 111 10.38 -16.50 8.75
N ASN A 112 9.83 -16.17 9.93
CA ASN A 112 9.00 -14.98 10.13
C ASN A 112 9.83 -13.78 10.62
N ARG A 113 9.40 -12.57 10.29
CA ARG A 113 9.91 -11.31 10.87
C ARG A 113 8.76 -10.34 11.08
N THR A 114 8.96 -9.46 12.03
CA THR A 114 8.18 -8.24 12.17
C THR A 114 8.77 -7.19 11.25
N LEU A 115 7.91 -6.52 10.48
CA LEU A 115 8.22 -5.36 9.66
C LEU A 115 7.28 -4.22 10.01
N ARG A 116 7.64 -3.00 9.62
CA ARG A 116 6.83 -1.79 9.74
C ARG A 116 6.59 -1.21 8.36
N ALA A 117 5.33 -1.04 7.97
CA ALA A 117 4.99 -0.25 6.80
C ALA A 117 4.80 1.21 7.22
N MET A 118 5.49 2.14 6.57
CA MET A 118 5.53 3.56 6.95
C MET A 118 5.34 4.44 5.72
N VAL A 119 4.54 5.50 5.85
CA VAL A 119 4.35 6.49 4.79
C VAL A 119 5.42 7.57 4.92
N HIS A 120 6.12 7.85 3.83
CA HIS A 120 7.09 8.94 3.68
C HIS A 120 6.57 9.94 2.65
N HIS A 121 6.86 11.22 2.82
CA HIS A 121 6.62 12.24 1.81
C HIS A 121 7.85 12.43 0.94
N ASP A 122 7.62 12.46 -0.37
CA ASP A 122 8.61 12.77 -1.40
C ASP A 122 9.00 14.24 -1.31
N ASP A 123 10.30 14.53 -1.41
CA ASP A 123 10.83 15.89 -1.45
C ASP A 123 10.63 16.57 -2.83
N GLY A 124 10.19 15.79 -3.81
CA GLY A 124 9.83 16.22 -5.16
C GLY A 124 10.76 15.70 -6.25
N ASP A 125 11.76 14.89 -5.90
CA ASP A 125 12.67 14.27 -6.86
C ASP A 125 12.13 12.93 -7.42
N GLY A 126 11.11 12.35 -6.77
CA GLY A 126 10.44 11.12 -7.18
C GLY A 126 11.22 9.82 -6.89
N THR A 127 12.27 9.88 -6.07
CA THR A 127 13.12 8.77 -5.64
C THR A 127 13.10 8.63 -4.13
N PHE A 128 12.96 7.41 -3.61
CA PHE A 128 13.01 7.25 -2.16
C PHE A 128 14.43 7.44 -1.62
N ASP A 129 14.61 8.42 -0.73
CA ASP A 129 15.83 8.64 0.07
C ASP A 129 15.46 8.65 1.57
N PRO A 130 15.99 7.72 2.38
CA PRO A 130 15.64 7.64 3.80
C PRO A 130 16.13 8.82 4.66
N ASP A 131 17.12 9.57 4.19
CA ASP A 131 17.68 10.74 4.88
C ASP A 131 16.94 12.04 4.51
N GLU A 132 16.38 12.13 3.29
CA GLU A 132 15.67 13.32 2.79
C GLU A 132 14.14 13.18 2.91
N ASP A 133 13.58 12.00 2.62
CA ASP A 133 12.14 11.76 2.65
C ASP A 133 11.62 11.54 4.06
N ARG A 134 10.89 12.54 4.53
CA ARG A 134 10.40 12.54 5.91
C ARG A 134 9.28 11.52 6.12
N SER A 135 9.46 10.67 7.15
CA SER A 135 8.39 9.83 7.68
C SER A 135 7.23 10.66 8.23
N MET A 136 6.01 10.27 7.88
CA MET A 136 4.79 10.87 8.42
C MET A 136 4.40 10.28 9.78
N ALA A 137 5.00 9.17 10.20
CA ALA A 137 4.73 8.52 11.49
C ALA A 137 5.04 9.41 12.70
N ASP A 138 6.02 10.34 12.58
CA ASP A 138 6.37 11.29 13.64
C ASP A 138 5.24 12.26 13.97
N ARG A 139 4.32 12.49 13.03
CA ARG A 139 3.18 13.40 13.18
C ARG A 139 1.88 12.65 13.35
N GLU A 140 1.76 11.52 12.67
CA GLU A 140 0.53 10.78 12.52
C GLU A 140 0.82 9.30 12.76
N SER A 141 0.43 8.78 13.92
CA SER A 141 0.64 7.36 14.24
C SER A 141 -0.06 6.41 13.27
N ALA A 142 -1.10 6.89 12.58
CA ALA A 142 -1.79 6.16 11.52
C ALA A 142 -0.94 5.91 10.26
N ALA A 143 0.14 6.69 10.08
CA ALA A 143 1.07 6.57 8.97
C ALA A 143 2.07 5.42 9.14
N GLU A 144 1.90 4.59 10.17
CA GLU A 144 2.69 3.40 10.43
C GLU A 144 1.81 2.21 10.82
N THR A 145 2.18 1.01 10.40
CA THR A 145 1.63 -0.24 10.93
C THR A 145 2.70 -1.32 10.98
N ALA A 146 2.88 -1.93 12.16
CA ALA A 146 3.70 -3.13 12.33
C ALA A 146 2.91 -4.40 11.96
N PHE A 147 3.56 -5.35 11.31
CA PHE A 147 2.97 -6.61 10.90
C PHE A 147 4.02 -7.73 10.84
N GLU A 148 3.55 -8.97 10.92
CA GLU A 148 4.38 -10.16 10.73
C GLU A 148 4.33 -10.61 9.28
N LEU A 149 5.50 -10.72 8.65
CA LEU A 149 5.68 -11.30 7.32
C LEU A 149 6.32 -12.68 7.47
N GLY A 150 5.64 -13.70 6.96
CA GLY A 150 6.13 -15.07 6.89
C GLY A 150 6.62 -15.42 5.50
N ARG A 151 7.82 -16.01 5.41
CA ARG A 151 8.31 -16.60 4.15
C ARG A 151 7.81 -18.03 4.00
N THR A 152 7.13 -18.30 2.90
CA THR A 152 6.66 -19.65 2.52
C THR A 152 7.55 -20.22 1.41
N ASP A 153 7.42 -21.53 1.16
CA ASP A 153 8.15 -22.17 0.07
C ASP A 153 7.67 -21.65 -1.30
N GLY A 154 8.48 -21.85 -2.35
CA GLY A 154 8.14 -21.40 -3.70
C GLY A 154 6.92 -22.10 -4.33
N ARG A 155 6.34 -23.11 -3.67
CA ARG A 155 5.13 -23.82 -4.12
C ARG A 155 3.85 -23.21 -3.55
N ALA A 156 3.98 -22.41 -2.49
CA ALA A 156 2.91 -21.61 -1.95
C ALA A 156 2.69 -20.32 -2.76
N ASP A 157 1.46 -19.82 -2.74
CA ASP A 157 1.12 -18.46 -3.14
C ASP A 157 0.97 -17.57 -1.88
N ARG A 158 0.12 -16.55 -1.94
CA ARG A 158 0.00 -15.52 -0.91
C ARG A 158 -1.23 -15.74 -0.03
N VAL A 159 -1.02 -15.65 1.27
CA VAL A 159 -2.07 -15.62 2.29
C VAL A 159 -2.01 -14.30 3.05
N LEU A 160 -3.10 -13.53 3.00
CA LEU A 160 -3.32 -12.37 3.86
C LEU A 160 -4.24 -12.80 4.99
N ALA A 161 -3.61 -13.32 6.05
CA ALA A 161 -4.32 -13.78 7.21
C ALA A 161 -4.64 -12.60 8.13
N ARG A 162 -5.91 -12.46 8.52
CA ARG A 162 -6.28 -11.61 9.67
C ARG A 162 -5.94 -12.28 11.01
N VAL A 163 -5.14 -13.35 11.02
CA VAL A 163 -4.93 -14.11 12.25
C VAL A 163 -3.75 -13.52 13.01
N SER A 164 -3.97 -12.31 13.53
CA SER A 164 -3.17 -11.72 14.59
C SER A 164 -4.02 -11.71 15.85
N GLY A 165 -3.58 -12.44 16.88
CA GLY A 165 -4.21 -12.44 18.21
C GLY A 165 -5.07 -13.67 18.54
N SER A 166 -5.48 -13.73 19.81
CA SER A 166 -6.36 -14.79 20.33
C SER A 166 -7.79 -14.58 19.84
N HIS A 167 -8.18 -15.29 18.78
CA HIS A 167 -9.58 -15.35 18.36
C HIS A 167 -10.30 -16.50 19.08
N GLN A 168 -11.50 -16.22 19.61
CA GLN A 168 -12.41 -17.29 19.99
C GLN A 168 -12.83 -18.02 18.71
N LEU A 169 -12.42 -19.27 18.61
CA LEU A 169 -12.84 -20.15 17.55
C LEU A 169 -14.36 -20.33 17.64
N ARG A 170 -15.10 -19.81 16.67
CA ARG A 170 -16.55 -20.06 16.54
C ARG A 170 -16.73 -21.28 15.66
N ASP A 171 -17.49 -22.25 16.14
CA ASP A 171 -17.89 -23.46 15.40
C ASP A 171 -16.73 -24.26 14.78
N GLY A 172 -15.54 -24.21 15.41
CA GLY A 172 -14.38 -24.94 14.90
C GLY A 172 -13.76 -24.36 13.63
N ARG A 173 -14.04 -23.09 13.26
CA ARG A 173 -13.65 -22.51 11.98
C ARG A 173 -12.70 -21.32 12.13
N LEU A 174 -11.72 -21.25 11.23
CA LEU A 174 -10.81 -20.12 11.06
C LEU A 174 -11.25 -19.29 9.86
N THR A 175 -11.22 -17.96 9.98
CA THR A 175 -11.44 -17.05 8.85
C THR A 175 -10.12 -16.43 8.42
N VAL A 176 -9.76 -16.67 7.16
CA VAL A 176 -8.69 -15.98 6.45
C VAL A 176 -9.31 -14.81 5.70
N ARG A 177 -8.77 -13.61 5.87
CA ARG A 177 -9.37 -12.43 5.25
C ARG A 177 -9.21 -12.45 3.75
N ARG A 178 -8.01 -12.75 3.25
CA ARG A 178 -7.79 -12.86 1.81
C ARG A 178 -6.76 -13.94 1.47
N VAL A 179 -7.02 -14.64 0.37
CA VAL A 179 -6.13 -15.63 -0.21
C VAL A 179 -6.00 -15.30 -1.69
N ASP A 180 -4.76 -15.13 -2.15
CA ASP A 180 -4.46 -14.93 -3.56
C ASP A 180 -3.78 -16.18 -4.09
N LEU A 181 -4.40 -16.84 -5.05
CA LEU A 181 -3.93 -18.07 -5.66
C LEU A 181 -3.68 -17.86 -7.17
N SER A 182 -2.47 -18.15 -7.64
CA SER A 182 -2.12 -18.04 -9.06
C SER A 182 -2.63 -19.24 -9.88
N ALA A 183 -2.90 -20.37 -9.22
CA ALA A 183 -3.56 -21.55 -9.76
C ALA A 183 -4.59 -22.09 -8.76
N ALA A 184 -5.47 -23.02 -9.17
CA ALA A 184 -6.33 -23.71 -8.19
C ALA A 184 -5.46 -24.40 -7.12
N GLY A 185 -5.98 -24.50 -5.90
CA GLY A 185 -5.17 -24.92 -4.76
C GLY A 185 -5.95 -25.02 -3.46
N TYR A 186 -5.22 -25.02 -2.35
CA TYR A 186 -5.73 -25.23 -1.01
C TYR A 186 -5.20 -24.22 -0.03
N VAL A 187 -6.05 -23.73 0.86
CA VAL A 187 -5.62 -23.14 2.13
C VAL A 187 -5.52 -24.25 3.15
N VAL A 188 -4.33 -24.43 3.74
CA VAL A 188 -4.04 -25.49 4.69
C VAL A 188 -3.74 -24.88 6.05
N ALA A 189 -4.43 -25.37 7.09
CA ALA A 189 -4.15 -25.09 8.48
C ALA A 189 -3.30 -26.21 9.07
N THR A 190 -2.09 -25.87 9.53
CA THR A 190 -1.14 -26.81 10.14
C THR A 190 -0.93 -26.45 11.60
N SER A 191 -1.08 -27.41 12.51
CA SER A 191 -0.76 -27.24 13.93
C SER A 191 0.72 -26.90 14.07
N VAL A 192 1.04 -25.80 14.74
CA VAL A 192 2.43 -25.47 15.06
C VAL A 192 3.00 -26.48 16.06
N ASP A 193 2.14 -27.00 16.93
CA ASP A 193 2.49 -28.07 17.85
C ASP A 193 2.36 -29.41 17.10
N GLY A 194 3.47 -29.86 16.51
CA GLY A 194 3.60 -31.18 15.86
C GLY A 194 3.42 -31.22 14.34
N ASP A 195 3.39 -30.08 13.66
CA ASP A 195 3.39 -29.93 12.18
C ASP A 195 2.34 -30.80 11.42
N ARG A 196 1.22 -31.12 12.08
CA ARG A 196 0.12 -31.88 11.47
C ARG A 196 -0.89 -30.97 10.78
N VAL A 197 -1.39 -31.38 9.62
CA VAL A 197 -2.55 -30.73 9.00
C VAL A 197 -3.78 -30.94 9.89
N VAL A 198 -4.49 -29.86 10.17
CA VAL A 198 -5.65 -29.80 11.05
C VAL A 198 -6.87 -29.21 10.37
N GLY A 199 -6.78 -28.83 9.11
CA GLY A 199 -7.89 -28.38 8.29
C GLY A 199 -7.39 -27.95 6.92
N SER A 200 -8.25 -28.03 5.91
CA SER A 200 -7.96 -27.53 4.58
C SER A 200 -9.23 -27.02 3.88
N ARG A 201 -9.05 -26.18 2.87
CA ARG A 201 -10.12 -25.72 1.98
C ARG A 201 -9.59 -25.53 0.57
N ALA A 202 -10.18 -26.25 -0.38
CA ALA A 202 -9.93 -26.02 -1.80
C ALA A 202 -10.49 -24.67 -2.26
N LEU A 203 -9.77 -24.01 -3.15
CA LEU A 203 -10.13 -22.75 -3.79
C LEU A 203 -9.71 -22.79 -5.27
N ALA A 204 -10.49 -22.14 -6.12
CA ALA A 204 -10.09 -21.89 -7.51
C ALA A 204 -8.94 -20.87 -7.57
N ALA A 205 -8.30 -20.72 -8.73
CA ALA A 205 -7.38 -19.61 -8.96
C ALA A 205 -8.08 -18.26 -8.78
N GLY A 206 -7.32 -17.25 -8.33
CA GLY A 206 -7.78 -15.88 -8.12
C GLY A 206 -7.73 -15.42 -6.66
N THR A 207 -8.34 -14.26 -6.41
CA THR A 207 -8.45 -13.64 -5.09
C THR A 207 -9.75 -14.07 -4.41
N HIS A 208 -9.65 -14.53 -3.17
CA HIS A 208 -10.78 -14.97 -2.36
C HIS A 208 -10.80 -14.22 -1.04
N GLU A 209 -11.94 -13.65 -0.67
CA GLU A 209 -12.12 -12.96 0.59
C GLU A 209 -12.92 -13.79 1.60
N ASN A 210 -12.70 -13.54 2.89
CA ASN A 210 -13.44 -14.16 4.01
C ASN A 210 -13.48 -15.70 3.93
N VAL A 211 -12.37 -16.31 3.53
CA VAL A 211 -12.23 -17.76 3.37
C VAL A 211 -12.30 -18.43 4.74
N THR A 212 -13.27 -19.32 4.90
CA THR A 212 -13.43 -20.10 6.14
C THR A 212 -12.82 -21.49 6.00
N VAL A 213 -11.87 -21.84 6.87
CA VAL A 213 -11.26 -23.18 6.97
C VAL A 213 -11.82 -23.90 8.19
N ALA A 214 -12.43 -25.06 8.00
CA ALA A 214 -12.88 -25.90 9.11
C ALA A 214 -11.71 -26.66 9.71
N LEU A 215 -11.60 -26.66 11.04
CA LEU A 215 -10.64 -27.49 11.74
C LEU A 215 -11.24 -28.87 12.04
N ASN A 216 -10.40 -29.90 11.95
CA ASN A 216 -10.75 -31.28 12.20
C ASN A 216 -11.30 -31.42 13.62
N GLU A 217 -12.47 -32.05 13.76
CA GLU A 217 -13.10 -32.27 15.07
C GLU A 217 -12.19 -33.03 16.03
N SER A 218 -11.44 -34.01 15.53
CA SER A 218 -10.46 -34.77 16.31
C SER A 218 -9.32 -33.91 16.82
N PHE A 219 -8.91 -32.87 16.08
CA PHE A 219 -7.95 -31.90 16.58
C PHE A 219 -8.57 -31.05 17.68
N LEU A 220 -9.82 -30.61 17.54
CA LEU A 220 -10.49 -29.76 18.51
C LEU A 220 -10.89 -30.48 19.80
N ALA A 221 -11.28 -31.76 19.72
CA ALA A 221 -11.70 -32.58 20.85
C ALA A 221 -10.64 -32.63 21.98
N ASP A 222 -9.37 -32.61 21.59
CA ASP A 222 -8.23 -32.68 22.50
C ASP A 222 -7.72 -31.29 22.93
N ARG A 223 -8.34 -30.20 22.46
CA ARG A 223 -7.86 -28.83 22.68
C ARG A 223 -8.76 -28.09 23.67
N ARG A 224 -8.40 -28.22 24.94
CA ARG A 224 -9.01 -27.44 26.04
C ARG A 224 -8.27 -26.14 26.37
N GLN A 225 -7.20 -25.85 25.65
CA GLN A 225 -6.32 -24.69 25.85
C GLN A 225 -6.10 -23.95 24.54
N ARG A 226 -5.50 -22.76 24.61
CA ARG A 226 -5.05 -22.01 23.43
C ARG A 226 -4.10 -22.88 22.59
N PHE A 227 -4.26 -22.85 21.28
CA PHE A 227 -3.41 -23.53 20.32
C PHE A 227 -2.99 -22.57 19.22
N ARG A 228 -1.95 -22.93 18.46
CA ARG A 228 -1.46 -22.15 17.32
C ARG A 228 -1.53 -22.97 16.05
N VAL A 229 -1.89 -22.30 14.97
CA VAL A 229 -1.94 -22.87 13.63
C VAL A 229 -1.23 -21.93 12.67
N ARG A 230 -0.54 -22.50 11.69
CA ARG A 230 0.02 -21.82 10.53
C ARG A 230 -0.93 -22.02 9.36
N LEU A 231 -1.27 -20.95 8.66
CA LEU A 231 -2.10 -20.98 7.45
C LEU A 231 -1.21 -20.72 6.24
N VAL A 232 -1.26 -21.61 5.25
CA VAL A 232 -0.51 -21.49 4.00
C VAL A 232 -1.43 -21.80 2.82
N ALA A 233 -1.30 -21.06 1.71
CA ALA A 233 -2.00 -21.34 0.47
C ALA A 233 -1.06 -22.08 -0.47
N TYR A 234 -1.33 -23.35 -0.71
CA TYR A 234 -0.59 -24.19 -1.64
C TYR A 234 -1.32 -24.24 -2.98
N ARG A 235 -0.57 -24.18 -4.07
CA ARG A 235 -1.09 -24.54 -5.39
C ARG A 235 -1.31 -26.05 -5.44
N ASP A 236 -2.40 -26.47 -6.07
CA ASP A 236 -2.62 -27.87 -6.39
C ASP A 236 -1.52 -28.32 -7.35
N ASP A 237 -0.76 -29.34 -6.97
CA ASP A 237 0.27 -29.93 -7.83
C ASP A 237 -0.28 -31.06 -8.71
N GLY A 238 -1.59 -31.32 -8.63
CA GLY A 238 -2.30 -32.27 -9.46
C GLY A 238 -2.29 -33.71 -8.91
N ASP A 239 -1.82 -33.93 -7.69
CA ASP A 239 -1.87 -35.24 -7.04
C ASP A 239 -3.25 -35.57 -6.42
N GLY A 240 -4.09 -34.56 -6.26
CA GLY A 240 -5.44 -34.69 -5.71
C GLY A 240 -5.49 -34.97 -4.19
N THR A 241 -4.40 -34.70 -3.45
CA THR A 241 -4.30 -34.96 -1.99
C THR A 241 -3.61 -33.87 -1.19
#